data_AF-A0ABD0PKD0-F1
#
_entry.id   AF-A0ABD0PKD0-F1
#
_cell.length_a   1.000
_cell.length_b   1.000
_cell.length_c   1.000
_cell.angle_alpha   90.00
_cell.angle_beta   90.00
_cell.angle_gamma   90.00
#
_symmetry.space_group_name_H-M   'P 1'
#
loop_
_entity.id
_entity.type
_entity.pdbx_description
1 polymer ?
#
loop_
_entity_poly.entity_id
_entity_poly.type
_entity_poly.pdbx_seq_one_letter_code
_entity_poly.pdbx_strand_id
1 'polypeptide(L)'
;DPVVTKGLSCLKSVIEDVKNTYTTALLAYTFSLAKDTETQQQLFKKLEDVAISDGSHLHWSQSGSADDSDSLAVEISSYVLLAVLTTDPVTTADLGFANRIQNAYGGFSSTQ
;
A
#
# COMPACT_ATOMS: atom_id res chain seq x y z
N ASP A 1 -1.75 -5.12 -22.64
CA ASP A 1 -1.78 -3.93 -23.51
C ASP A 1 -0.35 -3.38 -23.61
N PRO A 2 0.19 -3.16 -24.82
CA PRO A 2 1.58 -2.74 -25.01
C PRO A 2 1.92 -1.37 -24.40
N VAL A 3 0.93 -0.49 -24.19
CA VAL A 3 1.11 0.79 -23.49
C VAL A 3 1.25 0.57 -21.99
N VAL A 4 0.40 -0.29 -21.42
CA VAL A 4 0.45 -0.66 -19.98
C VAL A 4 1.79 -1.32 -19.64
N THR A 5 2.27 -2.25 -20.48
CA THR A 5 3.55 -2.94 -20.25
C THR A 5 4.74 -1.96 -20.26
N LYS A 6 4.75 -0.98 -21.18
CA LYS A 6 5.80 0.06 -21.21
C LYS A 6 5.74 0.98 -19.98
N GLY A 7 4.53 1.36 -19.56
CA GLY A 7 4.33 2.14 -18.34
C GLY A 7 4.85 1.42 -17.10
N LEU A 8 4.48 0.14 -16.92
CA LEU A 8 4.94 -0.68 -15.80
C LEU A 8 6.46 -0.84 -15.80
N SER A 9 7.08 -1.04 -16.96
CA SER A 9 8.54 -1.14 -17.07
C SER A 9 9.24 0.17 -16.67
N CYS A 10 8.65 1.33 -16.96
CA CYS A 10 9.15 2.63 -16.51
C CYS A 10 9.00 2.78 -14.99
N LEU A 11 7.87 2.35 -14.41
CA LEU A 11 7.66 2.41 -12.97
C LEU A 11 8.63 1.50 -12.21
N LYS A 12 9.00 0.34 -12.75
CA LYS A 12 9.96 -0.56 -12.09
C LYS A 12 11.32 0.09 -11.83
N SER A 13 11.80 0.97 -12.71
CA SER A 13 13.11 1.60 -12.53
C SER A 13 13.15 2.59 -11.37
N VAL A 14 12.00 3.09 -10.90
CA VAL A 14 11.94 4.03 -9.77
C VAL A 14 11.63 3.36 -8.43
N ILE A 15 11.35 2.06 -8.43
CA ILE A 15 10.96 1.34 -7.22
C ILE A 15 12.09 1.28 -6.22
N GLU A 16 13.34 1.07 -6.62
CA GLU A 16 14.45 0.98 -5.67
C GLU A 16 14.64 2.28 -4.88
N ASP A 17 14.50 3.42 -5.56
CA ASP A 17 14.73 4.76 -5.00
C ASP A 17 13.50 5.41 -4.35
N VAL A 18 12.31 4.81 -4.44
CA VAL A 18 11.11 5.39 -3.84
C VAL A 18 11.21 5.38 -2.31
N LYS A 19 11.13 6.58 -1.71
CA LYS A 19 11.16 6.82 -0.25
C LYS A 19 9.83 7.34 0.31
N ASN A 20 8.92 7.76 -0.56
CA ASN A 20 7.63 8.30 -0.18
C ASN A 20 6.64 7.14 0.03
N THR A 21 6.06 7.05 1.22
CA THR A 21 5.13 5.98 1.62
C THR A 21 3.88 5.99 0.75
N TYR A 22 3.34 7.17 0.44
CA TYR A 22 2.18 7.33 -0.43
C TYR A 22 2.45 6.81 -1.85
N THR A 23 3.57 7.20 -2.45
CA THR A 23 3.98 6.68 -3.76
C THR A 23 4.19 5.16 -3.72
N THR A 24 4.78 4.64 -2.66
CA THR A 24 5.01 3.20 -2.50
C THR A 24 3.67 2.43 -2.43
N ALA A 25 2.67 2.95 -1.70
CA ALA A 25 1.35 2.34 -1.60
C ALA A 25 0.59 2.35 -2.94
N LEU A 26 0.65 3.46 -3.69
CA LEU A 26 0.08 3.56 -5.04
C LEU A 26 0.71 2.56 -6.02
N LEU A 27 2.05 2.45 -5.99
CA LEU A 27 2.76 1.46 -6.82
C LEU A 27 2.36 0.04 -6.42
N ALA A 28 2.28 -0.26 -5.13
CA ALA A 28 1.88 -1.59 -4.66
C ALA A 28 0.50 -1.96 -5.22
N TYR A 29 -0.47 -1.06 -5.14
CA TYR A 29 -1.81 -1.29 -5.71
C TYR A 29 -1.77 -1.45 -7.24
N THR A 30 -1.01 -0.59 -7.94
CA THR A 30 -0.86 -0.64 -9.40
C THR A 30 -0.28 -1.98 -9.87
N PHE A 31 0.77 -2.47 -9.23
CA PHE A 31 1.39 -3.75 -9.57
C PHE A 31 0.56 -4.96 -9.13
N SER A 32 -0.26 -4.82 -8.08
CA SER A 32 -1.28 -5.81 -7.71
C SER A 32 -2.31 -5.96 -8.84
N LEU A 33 -2.85 -4.86 -9.36
CA LEU A 33 -3.77 -4.86 -10.51
C LEU A 33 -3.14 -5.44 -11.78
N ALA A 34 -1.84 -5.19 -11.97
CA ALA A 34 -1.08 -5.72 -13.10
C ALA A 34 -0.72 -7.20 -12.96
N LYS A 35 -1.01 -7.83 -11.82
CA LYS A 35 -0.62 -9.22 -11.47
C LYS A 35 0.89 -9.45 -11.51
N ASP A 36 1.66 -8.42 -11.20
CA ASP A 36 3.13 -8.47 -11.15
C ASP A 36 3.57 -8.78 -9.72
N THR A 37 3.46 -10.06 -9.34
CA THR A 37 3.65 -10.52 -7.96
C THR A 37 5.06 -10.23 -7.42
N GLU A 38 6.09 -10.31 -8.26
CA GLU A 38 7.48 -10.02 -7.85
C GLU A 38 7.62 -8.56 -7.39
N THR A 39 7.15 -7.65 -8.24
CA THR A 39 7.22 -6.21 -7.96
C THR A 39 6.32 -5.83 -6.78
N GLN A 40 5.14 -6.43 -6.73
CA GLN A 40 4.18 -6.26 -5.64
C GLN A 40 4.80 -6.67 -4.28
N GLN A 41 5.45 -7.83 -4.20
CA GLN A 41 6.11 -8.31 -2.97
C GLN A 41 7.25 -7.40 -2.51
N GLN A 42 8.06 -6.90 -3.45
CA GLN A 42 9.12 -5.94 -3.13
C GLN A 42 8.55 -4.66 -2.51
N LEU A 43 7.45 -4.15 -3.05
CA LEU A 43 6.77 -2.96 -2.54
C LEU A 43 6.10 -3.22 -1.19
N PHE A 44 5.49 -4.39 -0.98
CA PHE A 44 4.94 -4.76 0.33
C PHE A 44 6.00 -4.82 1.42
N LYS A 45 7.16 -5.40 1.13
CA LYS A 45 8.26 -5.42 2.09
C LYS A 45 8.66 -4.00 2.51
N LYS A 46 8.75 -3.07 1.56
CA LYS A 46 9.03 -1.66 1.86
C LYS A 46 7.92 -1.02 2.72
N LEU A 47 6.66 -1.35 2.47
CA LEU A 47 5.53 -0.85 3.25
C LEU A 47 5.52 -1.43 4.66
N GLU A 48 5.83 -2.72 4.83
CA GLU A 48 5.93 -3.36 6.14
C GLU A 48 7.05 -2.73 6.99
N ASP A 49 8.19 -2.39 6.38
CA ASP A 49 9.33 -1.75 7.07
C ASP A 49 8.99 -0.36 7.62
N VAL A 50 7.99 0.33 7.05
CA VAL A 50 7.54 1.67 7.48
C VAL A 50 6.15 1.68 8.10
N ALA A 51 5.57 0.51 8.37
CA ALA A 51 4.26 0.39 8.98
C ALA A 51 4.29 0.87 10.44
N ILE A 52 3.27 1.64 10.82
CA ILE A 52 3.07 2.08 12.20
C ILE A 52 2.15 1.05 12.88
N SER A 53 2.60 0.48 13.98
CA SER A 53 1.87 -0.57 14.70
C SER A 53 1.30 -0.06 16.02
N ASP A 54 -0.02 -0.05 16.10
CA ASP A 54 -0.78 0.26 17.32
C ASP A 54 -1.38 -1.05 17.87
N GLY A 55 -0.54 -1.84 18.53
CA GLY A 55 -0.93 -3.15 19.05
C GLY A 55 -1.22 -4.15 17.92
N SER A 56 -2.48 -4.55 17.74
CA SER A 56 -2.90 -5.46 16.68
C SER A 56 -3.08 -4.79 15.31
N HIS A 57 -3.18 -3.45 15.29
CA HIS A 57 -3.48 -2.68 14.09
C HIS A 57 -2.24 -2.12 13.42
N LEU A 58 -2.34 -1.94 12.11
CA LEU A 58 -1.32 -1.37 11.23
C LEU A 58 -1.94 -0.19 10.48
N HIS A 59 -1.20 0.91 10.44
CA HIS A 59 -1.52 2.06 9.61
C HIS A 59 -0.24 2.65 9.01
N TRP A 60 -0.39 3.56 8.04
CA TRP A 60 0.72 4.22 7.35
C TRP A 60 0.50 5.72 7.30
N SER A 61 1.59 6.47 7.43
CA SER A 61 1.62 7.93 7.23
C SER A 61 2.86 8.34 6.43
N GLN A 62 2.90 9.60 5.99
CA GLN A 62 4.02 10.14 5.22
C GLN A 62 4.98 10.90 6.14
N SER A 63 6.06 10.24 6.56
CA SER A 63 7.04 10.86 7.45
C SER A 63 7.65 12.14 6.85
N GLY A 64 7.53 13.26 7.58
CA GLY A 64 8.26 14.50 7.29
C GLY A 64 7.57 15.48 6.34
N SER A 65 6.30 15.27 6.01
CA SER A 65 5.48 16.30 5.35
C SER A 65 4.78 17.19 6.38
N ALA A 66 4.68 18.49 6.09
CA ALA A 66 3.81 19.41 6.84
C ALA A 66 2.31 19.04 6.78
N ASP A 67 1.99 18.00 6.01
CA ASP A 67 0.67 17.44 5.73
C ASP A 67 0.54 16.01 6.29
N ASP A 68 1.13 15.76 7.46
CA ASP A 68 0.82 14.63 8.36
C ASP A 68 -0.64 14.76 8.85
N SER A 69 -1.58 14.87 7.90
CA SER A 69 -3.00 14.95 8.16
C SER A 69 -3.58 13.55 8.25
N ASP A 70 -4.56 13.38 9.12
CA ASP A 70 -5.27 12.12 9.30
C ASP A 70 -5.87 11.59 7.98
N SER A 71 -6.26 12.50 7.08
CA SER A 71 -6.79 12.16 5.75
C SER A 71 -5.75 11.46 4.88
N LEU A 72 -4.50 11.95 4.87
CA LEU A 72 -3.44 11.34 4.06
C LEU A 72 -3.09 9.95 4.60
N ALA A 73 -3.05 9.78 5.92
CA ALA A 73 -2.79 8.47 6.54
C ALA A 73 -3.90 7.44 6.21
N VAL A 74 -5.16 7.87 6.22
CA VAL A 74 -6.30 7.04 5.80
C VAL A 74 -6.19 6.65 4.34
N GLU A 75 -5.83 7.59 3.46
CA GLU A 75 -5.67 7.34 2.03
C GLU A 75 -4.53 6.33 1.77
N ILE A 76 -3.35 6.53 2.37
CA ILE A 76 -2.21 5.60 2.24
C ILE A 76 -2.62 4.20 2.70
N SER A 77 -3.20 4.10 3.89
CA SER A 77 -3.63 2.81 4.46
C SER A 77 -4.69 2.12 3.58
N SER A 78 -5.55 2.90 2.93
CA SER A 78 -6.55 2.39 1.99
C SER A 78 -5.92 1.80 0.73
N TYR A 79 -4.88 2.43 0.17
CA TYR A 79 -4.15 1.86 -0.96
C TYR A 79 -3.41 0.59 -0.60
N VAL A 80 -2.80 0.52 0.59
CA VAL A 80 -2.16 -0.73 1.05
C VAL A 80 -3.19 -1.85 1.19
N LEU A 81 -4.35 -1.56 1.80
CA LEU A 81 -5.45 -2.53 1.90
C LEU A 81 -5.92 -3.01 0.53
N LEU A 82 -6.14 -2.09 -0.42
CA LEU A 82 -6.55 -2.44 -1.78
C LEU A 82 -5.50 -3.29 -2.48
N ALA A 83 -4.21 -2.98 -2.32
CA ALA A 83 -3.12 -3.78 -2.87
C ALA A 83 -3.19 -5.23 -2.35
N VAL A 84 -3.38 -5.42 -1.04
CA VAL A 84 -3.45 -6.75 -0.42
C VAL A 84 -4.65 -7.54 -0.97
N LEU A 85 -5.82 -6.91 -1.02
CA LEU A 85 -7.07 -7.53 -1.48
C LEU A 85 -7.14 -7.75 -3.00
N THR A 86 -6.23 -7.15 -3.76
CA THR A 86 -6.16 -7.29 -5.23
C THR A 86 -5.11 -8.33 -5.65
N THR A 87 -4.40 -8.94 -4.70
CA THR A 87 -3.46 -10.04 -4.97
C THR A 87 -4.19 -11.23 -5.59
N ASP A 88 -3.59 -11.91 -6.57
CA ASP A 88 -4.19 -13.05 -7.26
C ASP A 88 -3.29 -14.30 -7.13
N PRO A 89 -3.73 -15.36 -6.41
CA PRO A 89 -4.96 -15.44 -5.61
C PRO A 89 -4.83 -14.73 -4.25
N VAL A 90 -5.95 -14.22 -3.72
CA VAL A 90 -6.03 -13.76 -2.32
C VAL A 90 -6.03 -14.96 -1.38
N THR A 91 -5.08 -15.01 -0.45
CA THR A 91 -4.95 -16.09 0.53
C THR A 91 -5.58 -15.74 1.89
N THR A 92 -5.80 -16.74 2.75
CA THR A 92 -6.26 -16.49 4.13
C THR A 92 -5.26 -15.67 4.95
N ALA A 93 -3.96 -15.77 4.64
CA ALA A 93 -2.93 -14.95 5.27
C ALA A 93 -3.11 -13.47 4.87
N ASP A 94 -3.40 -13.20 3.59
CA ASP A 94 -3.66 -11.84 3.08
C ASP A 94 -4.91 -11.24 3.74
N LEU A 95 -5.97 -12.02 3.94
CA LEU A 95 -7.17 -11.58 4.67
C LEU A 95 -6.86 -11.30 6.15
N GLY A 96 -6.05 -12.15 6.79
CA GLY A 96 -5.60 -11.95 8.16
C GLY A 96 -4.76 -10.67 8.31
N PHE A 97 -3.90 -10.38 7.34
CA PHE A 97 -3.12 -9.15 7.28
C PHE A 97 -4.01 -7.92 7.01
N ALA A 98 -4.91 -8.01 6.03
CA ALA A 98 -5.87 -6.95 5.70
C ALA A 98 -6.74 -6.56 6.90
N ASN A 99 -7.16 -7.52 7.72
CA ASN A 99 -7.94 -7.26 8.93
C ASN A 99 -7.17 -6.46 10.00
N ARG A 100 -5.84 -6.46 9.94
CA ARG A 100 -5.00 -5.64 10.82
C ARG A 100 -4.88 -4.21 10.31
N ILE A 101 -5.18 -3.94 9.05
CA ILE A 101 -5.11 -2.60 8.47
C ILE A 101 -6.34 -1.81 8.93
N GLN A 102 -6.12 -0.83 9.82
CA GLN A 102 -7.15 0.08 10.32
C GLN A 102 -6.58 1.50 10.34
N ASN A 103 -7.43 2.52 10.31
CA ASN A 103 -6.92 3.88 10.51
C ASN A 103 -6.43 4.09 11.96
N ALA A 104 -5.64 5.14 12.20
CA ALA A 104 -5.08 5.49 13.52
C ALA A 104 -6.11 5.69 14.64
N TYR A 105 -7.41 5.70 14.32
CA TYR A 105 -8.53 5.88 15.24
C TYR A 105 -9.39 4.62 15.41
N GLY A 106 -8.95 3.46 14.89
CA GLY A 106 -9.61 2.16 15.09
C GLY A 106 -10.92 1.98 14.32
N GLY A 107 -11.15 2.73 13.24
CA GLY A 107 -12.33 2.61 12.40
C GLY A 107 -12.01 2.64 10.91
N PHE A 108 -12.96 2.25 10.07
CA PHE A 108 -13.06 2.86 8.74
C PHE A 108 -13.94 4.09 8.97
N SER A 109 -13.38 5.30 9.02
CA SER A 109 -14.21 6.51 9.18
C SER A 109 -15.07 6.65 7.92
N SER A 110 -16.24 6.04 7.98
CA SER A 110 -17.28 6.07 6.99
C SER A 110 -17.86 7.47 6.96
N THR A 111 -17.64 8.19 5.86
CA THR A 111 -18.50 9.31 5.49
C THR A 111 -18.94 9.05 4.06
N GLN A 112 -20.08 8.37 3.93
CA GLN A 112 -20.92 8.49 2.75
C GLN A 112 -21.71 9.81 2.86
#